data_AF-A0A926FF65-F1
#
_entry.id   AF-A0A926FF65-F1
#
_cell.length_a   1.000
_cell.length_b   1.000
_cell.length_c   1.000
_cell.angle_alpha   90.00
_cell.angle_beta   90.00
_cell.angle_gamma   90.00
#
_symmetry.space_group_name_H-M   'P 1'
#
loop_
_entity.id
_entity.type
_entity.pdbx_description
1 polymer ?
#
loop_
_entity_poly.entity_id
_entity_poly.type
_entity_poly.pdbx_seq_one_letter_code
_entity_poly.pdbx_strand_id
1 'polypeptide(L)'
;MESEKVRLFKKKVDIALRISKDDLRRRKNDAPGESTIEQLEETIIPEMEKLLKMDYDNLPPAKDRYLVSFAYAFRVWEWSMVNTTRLFDLLVELNREYKEL
;
A
#
# COMPACT_ATOMS: atom_id res chain seq x y z
N MET A 1 5.61 -3.39 -24.31
CA MET A 1 4.51 -4.32 -23.96
C MET A 1 4.59 -4.52 -22.46
N GLU A 2 3.57 -4.11 -21.71
CA GLU A 2 3.59 -4.19 -20.24
C GLU A 2 3.77 -5.65 -19.80
N SER A 3 4.70 -5.91 -18.87
CA SER A 3 4.92 -7.26 -18.38
C SER A 3 3.70 -7.74 -17.59
N GLU A 4 3.40 -9.03 -17.68
CA GLU A 4 2.27 -9.60 -16.93
C GLU A 4 2.40 -9.37 -15.42
N LYS A 5 3.63 -9.39 -14.89
CA LYS A 5 3.93 -9.06 -13.49
C LYS A 5 3.50 -7.65 -13.14
N VAL A 6 3.87 -6.65 -13.94
CA VAL A 6 3.48 -5.24 -13.72
C VAL A 6 1.96 -5.08 -13.77
N ARG A 7 1.30 -5.74 -14.73
CA ARG A 7 -0.17 -5.71 -14.84
C ARG A 7 -0.85 -6.28 -13.59
N LEU A 8 -0.35 -7.39 -13.05
CA LEU A 8 -0.88 -8.01 -11.82
C LEU A 8 -0.60 -7.13 -10.59
N PHE A 9 0.59 -6.57 -10.50
CA PHE A 9 0.96 -5.63 -9.45
C PHE A 9 0.00 -4.42 -9.41
N LYS A 10 -0.23 -3.76 -10.55
CA LYS A 10 -1.16 -2.63 -10.65
C LYS A 10 -2.58 -2.99 -10.21
N LYS A 11 -3.06 -4.19 -10.51
CA LYS A 11 -4.37 -4.66 -10.01
C LYS A 11 -4.41 -4.75 -8.49
N LYS A 12 -3.34 -5.23 -7.85
CA LYS A 12 -3.25 -5.27 -6.38
C LYS A 12 -3.16 -3.88 -5.78
N VAL A 13 -2.42 -2.95 -6.41
CA VAL A 13 -2.38 -1.54 -5.98
C VAL A 13 -3.76 -0.92 -6.03
N ASP A 14 -4.55 -1.16 -7.09
CA ASP A 14 -5.93 -0.68 -7.19
C ASP A 14 -6.83 -1.23 -6.08
N ILE A 15 -6.69 -2.53 -5.76
CA ILE A 15 -7.42 -3.16 -4.64
C ILE A 15 -7.05 -2.50 -3.31
N ALA A 16 -5.75 -2.30 -3.04
CA ALA A 16 -5.28 -1.64 -1.82
C ALA A 16 -5.76 -0.20 -1.73
N LEU A 17 -5.77 0.54 -2.85
CA LEU A 17 -6.30 1.90 -2.92
C LEU A 17 -7.80 1.95 -2.59
N ARG A 18 -8.59 1.03 -3.15
CA ARG A 18 -10.02 0.93 -2.85
C ARG A 18 -10.29 0.63 -1.38
N ILE A 19 -9.56 -0.32 -0.79
CA ILE A 19 -9.68 -0.66 0.63
C ILE A 19 -9.31 0.55 1.49
N SER A 20 -8.20 1.23 1.17
CA SER A 20 -7.75 2.42 1.90
C SER A 20 -8.78 3.56 1.86
N LYS A 21 -9.43 3.78 0.71
CA LYS A 21 -10.51 4.77 0.56
C LYS A 21 -11.77 4.37 1.33
N ASP A 22 -12.11 3.09 1.37
CA ASP A 22 -13.24 2.59 2.17
C ASP A 22 -12.96 2.74 3.67
N ASP A 23 -11.76 2.36 4.12
CA ASP A 23 -11.30 2.54 5.50
C ASP A 23 -11.33 4.02 5.90
N LEU A 24 -10.84 4.91 5.04
CA LEU A 24 -10.90 6.35 5.28
C LEU A 24 -12.34 6.84 5.49
N ARG A 25 -13.27 6.41 4.62
CA ARG A 25 -14.69 6.73 4.76
C ARG A 25 -15.23 6.21 6.09
N ARG A 26 -14.89 4.99 6.50
CA ARG A 26 -15.29 4.42 7.79
C ARG A 26 -14.73 5.23 8.96
N ARG A 27 -13.47 5.66 8.88
CA ARG A 27 -12.79 6.40 9.97
C ARG A 27 -13.38 7.79 10.18
N LYS A 28 -13.74 8.46 9.08
CA LYS A 28 -14.46 9.73 9.14
C LYS A 28 -15.87 9.62 9.74
N ASN A 29 -16.38 8.41 9.92
CA ASN A 29 -17.65 8.11 10.59
C ASN A 29 -17.43 7.38 11.93
N ASP A 30 -16.29 7.63 12.59
CA ASP A 30 -15.92 7.10 13.91
C ASP A 30 -15.88 5.56 14.02
N ALA A 31 -15.74 4.85 12.89
CA ALA A 31 -15.56 3.41 12.91
C ALA A 31 -14.13 3.03 13.36
N PRO A 32 -13.98 2.01 14.22
CA PRO A 32 -12.68 1.56 14.70
C PRO A 32 -11.89 0.79 13.63
N GLY A 33 -10.61 0.57 13.94
CA GLY A 33 -9.66 -0.18 13.12
C GLY A 33 -8.22 0.33 13.29
N GLU A 34 -7.29 -0.28 12.56
CA GLU A 34 -5.85 -0.11 12.71
C GLU A 34 -5.26 1.21 12.16
N SER A 35 -5.65 1.62 10.95
CA SER A 35 -5.19 2.87 10.31
C SER A 35 -5.87 4.14 10.85
N THR A 36 -5.12 5.22 11.04
CA THR A 36 -5.70 6.55 11.31
C THR A 36 -6.09 7.28 10.02
N ILE A 37 -6.91 8.33 10.14
CA ILE A 37 -7.27 9.21 9.01
C ILE A 37 -6.01 9.80 8.37
N GLU A 38 -5.11 10.33 9.19
CA GLU A 38 -3.84 10.94 8.76
C GLU A 38 -2.95 9.93 8.01
N GLN A 39 -2.79 8.71 8.54
CA GLN A 39 -2.01 7.65 7.89
C GLN A 39 -2.56 7.31 6.49
N LEU A 40 -3.89 7.30 6.35
CA LEU A 40 -4.55 7.01 5.09
C LEU A 40 -4.41 8.17 4.09
N GLU A 41 -4.71 9.39 4.51
CA GLU A 41 -4.75 10.58 3.64
C GLU A 41 -3.36 11.07 3.25
N GLU A 42 -2.39 11.02 4.17
CA GLU A 42 -1.08 11.62 3.95
C GLU A 42 -0.04 10.63 3.42
N THR A 43 -0.22 9.33 3.66
CA THR A 43 0.78 8.31 3.30
C THR A 43 0.22 7.23 2.38
N ILE A 44 -0.76 6.43 2.84
CA ILE A 44 -1.16 5.19 2.14
C ILE A 44 -1.82 5.49 0.79
N ILE A 45 -2.86 6.34 0.77
CA ILE A 45 -3.59 6.65 -0.46
C ILE A 45 -2.70 7.36 -1.48
N PRO A 46 -1.95 8.43 -1.13
CA PRO A 46 -1.04 9.07 -2.08
C PRO A 46 0.01 8.12 -2.65
N GLU A 47 0.55 7.21 -1.84
CA GLU A 47 1.53 6.23 -2.31
C GLU A 47 0.92 5.26 -3.33
N MET A 48 -0.28 4.73 -3.06
CA MET A 48 -0.96 3.85 -4.02
C MET A 48 -1.27 4.58 -5.34
N GLU A 49 -1.74 5.83 -5.27
CA GLU A 49 -2.01 6.64 -6.46
C GLU A 49 -0.73 6.94 -7.27
N LYS A 50 0.41 7.15 -6.58
CA LYS A 50 1.72 7.30 -7.21
C LYS A 50 2.14 6.01 -7.92
N LEU A 51 1.99 4.84 -7.27
CA LEU A 51 2.32 3.55 -7.86
C LEU A 51 1.49 3.25 -9.12
N LEU A 52 0.21 3.63 -9.15
CA LEU A 52 -0.63 3.45 -10.35
C LEU A 52 -0.18 4.31 -11.54
N LYS A 53 0.41 5.47 -11.28
CA LYS A 53 0.87 6.44 -12.30
C LYS A 53 2.35 6.29 -12.65
N MET A 54 3.09 5.43 -11.94
CA MET A 54 4.52 5.25 -12.13
C MET A 54 4.83 4.63 -13.50
N ASP A 55 5.96 5.04 -14.08
CA ASP A 55 6.55 4.38 -15.24
C ASP A 55 7.38 3.17 -14.77
N TYR A 56 6.97 1.96 -15.19
CA TYR A 56 7.59 0.70 -14.80
C TYR A 56 8.72 0.25 -15.73
N ASP A 57 8.93 0.96 -16.85
CA ASP A 57 10.05 0.67 -17.74
C ASP A 57 11.37 1.27 -17.19
N ASN A 58 11.27 2.20 -16.22
CA ASN A 58 12.40 2.87 -15.59
C ASN A 58 12.34 2.82 -14.05
N LEU A 59 12.19 1.62 -13.51
CA LEU A 59 12.15 1.42 -12.06
C LEU A 59 13.53 1.68 -11.42
N PRO A 60 13.56 2.21 -10.18
CA PRO A 60 14.80 2.29 -9.41
C PRO A 60 15.41 0.89 -9.20
N PRO A 61 16.67 0.76 -8.76
CA PRO A 61 17.26 -0.54 -8.42
C PRO A 61 16.43 -1.29 -7.37
N ALA A 62 16.39 -2.63 -7.44
CA ALA A 62 15.55 -3.45 -6.55
C ALA A 62 15.77 -3.20 -5.04
N LYS A 63 17.00 -2.85 -4.64
CA LYS A 63 17.33 -2.49 -3.25
C LYS A 63 16.62 -1.22 -2.74
N ASP A 64 16.25 -0.33 -3.65
CA ASP A 64 15.63 0.96 -3.38
C ASP A 64 14.10 0.91 -3.58
N ARG A 65 13.55 -0.26 -3.92
CA ARG A 65 12.11 -0.50 -4.08
C ARG A 65 11.50 -0.96 -2.77
N TYR A 66 10.74 -0.09 -2.14
CA TYR A 66 9.94 -0.42 -0.97
C TYR A 66 8.75 0.53 -0.86
N LEU A 67 7.71 0.08 -0.16
CA LEU A 67 6.58 0.93 0.20
C LEU A 67 6.91 1.66 1.52
N VAL A 68 6.78 2.97 1.50
CA VAL A 68 6.91 3.85 2.66
C VAL A 68 5.80 3.55 3.66
N SER A 69 4.56 3.35 3.19
CA SER A 69 3.45 2.96 4.06
C SER A 69 3.72 1.65 4.81
N PHE A 70 4.28 0.66 4.13
CA PHE A 70 4.68 -0.60 4.77
C PHE A 70 5.77 -0.41 5.82
N ALA A 71 6.80 0.41 5.52
CA ALA A 71 7.87 0.68 6.47
C ALA A 71 7.36 1.34 7.76
N TYR A 72 6.44 2.30 7.64
CA TYR A 72 5.82 2.95 8.80
C TYR A 72 4.86 2.02 9.53
N ALA A 73 3.98 1.30 8.83
CA ALA A 73 3.07 0.34 9.44
C ALA A 73 3.83 -0.72 10.25
N PHE A 74 4.96 -1.21 9.72
CA PHE A 74 5.78 -2.22 10.37
C PHE A 74 6.61 -1.69 11.55
N ARG A 75 7.07 -0.42 11.53
CA ARG A 75 8.05 0.08 12.51
C ARG A 75 7.59 1.19 13.43
N VAL A 76 6.53 1.92 13.09
CA VAL A 76 6.21 3.21 13.71
C VAL A 76 4.75 3.30 14.13
N TRP A 77 3.82 2.85 13.30
CA TRP A 77 2.38 2.99 13.59
C TRP A 77 1.83 1.92 14.53
N GLU A 78 2.68 1.01 15.00
CA GLU A 78 2.34 -0.04 15.97
C GLU A 78 1.17 -0.92 15.52
N TRP A 79 1.05 -1.12 14.20
CA TRP A 79 0.06 -2.04 13.65
C TRP A 79 0.34 -3.47 14.15
N SER A 80 -0.74 -4.21 14.41
CA SER A 80 -0.69 -5.51 15.04
C SER A 80 -0.15 -6.55 14.06
N MET A 81 1.03 -7.10 14.36
CA MET A 81 1.64 -8.20 13.58
C MET A 81 1.03 -9.58 13.87
N VAL A 82 0.22 -9.71 14.93
CA VAL A 82 -0.42 -10.97 15.33
C VAL A 82 -1.83 -11.08 14.74
N ASN A 83 -2.60 -10.01 14.85
CA ASN A 83 -3.92 -9.88 14.25
C ASN A 83 -3.86 -8.79 13.18
N THR A 84 -3.36 -9.15 12.00
CA THR A 84 -3.15 -8.19 10.91
C THR A 84 -4.47 -7.80 10.26
N THR A 85 -4.60 -6.54 9.86
CA THR A 85 -5.71 -6.14 9.00
C THR A 85 -5.48 -6.59 7.57
N ARG A 86 -6.56 -6.67 6.80
CA ARG A 86 -6.49 -6.92 5.35
C ARG A 86 -5.62 -5.88 4.63
N LEU A 87 -5.63 -4.64 5.10
CA LEU A 87 -4.80 -3.58 4.54
C LEU A 87 -3.31 -3.85 4.83
N PHE A 88 -2.94 -4.23 6.05
CA PHE A 88 -1.57 -4.61 6.38
C PHE A 88 -1.05 -5.75 5.49
N ASP A 89 -1.82 -6.84 5.37
CA ASP A 89 -1.43 -7.99 4.54
C ASP A 89 -1.18 -7.58 3.09
N LEU A 90 -2.02 -6.70 2.55
CA LEU A 90 -1.86 -6.18 1.19
C LEU A 90 -0.61 -5.30 1.05
N LEU A 91 -0.29 -4.46 2.03
CA LEU A 91 0.94 -3.66 2.02
C LEU A 91 2.19 -4.55 2.07
N VAL A 92 2.16 -5.64 2.84
CA VAL A 92 3.23 -6.64 2.88
C VAL A 92 3.42 -7.31 1.51
N GLU A 93 2.33 -7.78 0.90
CA GLU A 93 2.36 -8.40 -0.42
C GLU A 93 2.87 -7.43 -1.49
N LEU A 94 2.33 -6.21 -1.54
CA LEU A 94 2.74 -5.18 -2.49
C LEU A 94 4.22 -4.83 -2.33
N ASN A 95 4.70 -4.70 -1.10
CA ASN A 95 6.11 -4.40 -0.87
C ASN A 95 7.05 -5.52 -1.36
N ARG A 96 6.64 -6.79 -1.22
CA ARG A 96 7.41 -7.93 -1.75
C ARG A 96 7.39 -7.93 -3.28
N GLU A 97 6.22 -7.80 -3.89
CA GLU A 97 6.09 -7.81 -5.34
C GLU A 97 6.82 -6.64 -5.99
N TYR A 98 6.77 -5.45 -5.40
CA TYR A 98 7.46 -4.27 -5.94
C TYR A 98 8.98 -4.48 -6.02
N LYS A 99 9.56 -5.23 -5.08
CA LYS A 99 10.98 -5.60 -5.11
C LYS A 99 11.33 -6.56 -6.24
N GLU A 100 10.37 -7.36 -6.70
CA GLU A 100 10.55 -8.43 -7.68
C GLU A 100 10.19 -8.05 -9.13
N LEU A 101 9.69 -6.82 -9.35
CA LEU A 101 9.42 -6.26 -10.68
C LEU A 101 10.70 -6.01 -11.50
#